data_AF-A0A950JV41-F1
#
_entry.id   AF-A0A950JV41-F1
#
_cell.length_a   1.000
_cell.length_b   1.000
_cell.length_c   1.000
_cell.angle_alpha   90.00
_cell.angle_beta   90.00
_cell.angle_gamma   90.00
#
_symmetry.space_group_name_H-M   'P 1'
#
loop_
_entity.id
_entity.type
_entity.pdbx_description
1 polymer ?
#
loop_
_entity_poly.entity_id
_entity_poly.type
_entity_poly.pdbx_seq_one_letter_code
_entity_poly.pdbx_strand_id
1 'polypeptide(L)'
;LGGPNVYSFKELLQAILAVTNRRRLLLPLPSSLASLAGFFLQYLPGKLITPDQVTLLKTDNVVSPDALTLKDLGIDPDSLEAVLPTYLWRFRKKGQFENSSRERVIGRPAT
;
A
#
# COMPACT_ATOMS: atom_id res chain seq x y z
N LEU A 1 -1.68 -15.48 -10.27
CA LEU A 1 -1.07 -15.58 -8.92
C LEU A 1 -1.68 -14.49 -8.05
N GLY A 2 -1.99 -14.80 -6.79
CA GLY A 2 -2.57 -13.85 -5.83
C GLY A 2 -2.19 -14.21 -4.41
N GLY A 3 -2.37 -13.25 -3.49
CA GLY A 3 -2.14 -13.43 -2.07
C GLY A 3 -3.30 -14.16 -1.36
N PRO A 4 -3.20 -14.35 -0.02
CA PRO A 4 -4.19 -15.09 0.75
C PRO A 4 -5.53 -14.34 0.91
N ASN A 5 -5.54 -13.01 0.74
CA ASN A 5 -6.70 -12.15 0.96
C ASN A 5 -6.94 -11.24 -0.27
N VAL A 6 -8.20 -10.85 -0.49
CA VAL A 6 -8.62 -9.86 -1.50
C VAL A 6 -8.84 -8.52 -0.80
N TYR A 7 -8.35 -7.44 -1.41
CA TYR A 7 -8.49 -6.08 -0.88
C TYR A 7 -9.02 -5.13 -1.94
N SER A 8 -9.87 -4.21 -1.52
CA SER A 8 -10.16 -3.00 -2.28
C SER A 8 -8.95 -2.06 -2.30
N PHE A 9 -8.88 -1.21 -3.31
CA PHE A 9 -7.80 -0.21 -3.39
C PHE A 9 -7.77 0.72 -2.16
N LYS A 10 -8.93 1.04 -1.60
CA LYS A 10 -9.04 1.86 -0.38
C LYS A 10 -8.42 1.16 0.83
N GLU A 11 -8.65 -0.14 1.00
CA GLU A 11 -8.07 -0.92 2.10
C GLU A 11 -6.55 -1.00 1.98
N LEU A 12 -6.02 -1.15 0.76
CA LEU A 12 -4.56 -1.08 0.52
C LEU A 12 -3.98 0.27 0.96
N LEU A 13 -4.63 1.38 0.61
CA LEU A 13 -4.21 2.70 1.05
C LEU A 13 -4.29 2.86 2.58
N GLN A 14 -5.33 2.31 3.21
CA GLN A 14 -5.47 2.31 4.67
C GLN A 14 -4.38 1.48 5.35
N ALA A 15 -4.03 0.31 4.81
CA ALA A 15 -2.94 -0.53 5.31
C ALA A 15 -1.60 0.23 5.24
N ILE A 16 -1.32 0.91 4.13
CA ILE A 16 -0.13 1.77 4.00
C ILE A 16 -0.13 2.89 5.05
N LEU A 17 -1.24 3.61 5.21
CA LEU A 17 -1.35 4.70 6.19
C LEU A 17 -1.16 4.19 7.63
N ALA A 18 -1.74 3.02 7.96
CA ALA A 18 -1.59 2.37 9.24
C ALA A 18 -0.13 1.99 9.51
N VAL A 19 0.54 1.29 8.59
CA VAL A 19 1.92 0.84 8.76
C VAL A 19 2.90 2.02 8.81
N THR A 20 2.63 3.09 8.06
CA THR A 20 3.48 4.29 8.00
C THR A 20 3.16 5.32 9.08
N ASN A 21 2.19 5.07 9.96
CA ASN A 21 1.73 6.03 10.99
C ASN A 21 1.36 7.40 10.41
N ARG A 22 0.74 7.43 9.22
CA ARG A 22 0.34 8.67 8.54
C ARG A 22 -1.17 8.83 8.62
N ARG A 23 -1.62 10.08 8.81
CA ARG A 23 -3.03 10.45 8.76
C ARG A 23 -3.27 11.28 7.51
N ARG A 24 -4.00 10.72 6.53
CA ARG A 24 -4.41 11.41 5.30
C ARG A 24 -5.87 11.09 5.01
N LEU A 25 -6.59 12.08 4.50
CA LEU A 25 -7.95 11.89 4.02
C LEU A 25 -7.92 11.15 2.68
N LEU A 26 -8.75 10.12 2.54
CA LEU A 26 -8.94 9.36 1.30
C LEU A 26 -10.28 9.76 0.69
N LEU A 27 -10.24 10.58 -0.36
CA LEU A 27 -11.43 11.03 -1.08
C LEU A 27 -11.59 10.23 -2.38
N PRO A 28 -12.83 9.82 -2.73
CA PRO A 28 -13.10 9.21 -4.01
C PRO A 28 -12.86 10.23 -5.13
N LEU A 29 -12.23 9.78 -6.22
CA LEU A 29 -11.98 10.59 -7.41
C LEU A 29 -12.72 9.97 -8.60
N PRO A 30 -13.63 10.69 -9.27
CA PRO A 30 -14.29 10.19 -10.46
C PRO A 30 -13.28 9.87 -11.57
N SER A 31 -13.49 8.77 -12.27
CA SER A 31 -12.55 8.28 -13.30
C SER A 31 -12.30 9.28 -14.42
N SER A 32 -13.29 10.09 -14.79
CA SER A 32 -13.13 11.16 -15.80
C SER A 32 -12.13 12.23 -15.36
N LEU A 33 -12.23 12.67 -14.09
CA LEU A 33 -11.32 13.65 -13.52
C LEU A 33 -9.91 13.07 -13.35
N ALA A 34 -9.81 11.80 -12.93
CA ALA A 34 -8.55 11.09 -12.86
C ALA A 34 -7.88 10.97 -14.24
N SER A 35 -8.64 10.62 -15.29
CA SER A 35 -8.12 10.52 -16.67
C SER A 35 -7.65 11.88 -17.20
N LEU A 36 -8.41 12.96 -16.94
CA LEU A 36 -8.01 14.32 -17.31
C LEU A 36 -6.72 14.74 -16.62
N ALA A 37 -6.61 14.49 -15.31
CA ALA A 37 -5.40 14.76 -14.56
C ALA A 37 -4.22 13.95 -15.11
N GLY A 38 -4.40 12.65 -15.36
CA GLY A 38 -3.38 11.78 -15.95
C GLY A 38 -2.87 12.28 -17.30
N PHE A 39 -3.75 12.82 -18.14
CA PHE A 39 -3.39 13.36 -19.46
C PHE A 39 -2.38 14.52 -19.38
N PHE A 40 -2.51 15.39 -18.38
CA PHE A 40 -1.55 16.49 -18.19
C PHE A 40 -0.34 16.06 -17.36
N LEU A 41 -0.56 15.26 -16.32
CA LEU A 41 0.49 14.86 -15.37
C LEU A 41 1.51 13.88 -15.94
N GLN A 42 1.19 13.17 -17.03
CA GLN A 42 2.12 12.25 -17.68
C GLN A 42 3.39 12.94 -18.21
N TYR A 43 3.35 14.24 -18.49
CA TYR A 43 4.49 15.00 -19.02
C TYR A 43 5.42 15.56 -17.93
N LEU A 44 5.02 15.47 -16.65
CA LEU A 44 5.83 15.97 -15.55
C LEU A 44 6.91 14.95 -15.15
N PRO A 45 8.13 15.40 -14.76
CA PRO A 45 9.14 14.53 -14.19
C PRO A 45 8.63 13.94 -12.86
N GLY A 46 8.82 12.63 -12.67
CA GLY A 46 8.46 11.94 -11.41
C GLY A 46 7.23 11.02 -11.45
N LYS A 47 6.65 10.74 -12.62
CA LYS A 47 5.56 9.74 -12.85
C LYS A 47 4.46 9.77 -11.76
N LEU A 48 3.71 10.87 -11.70
CA LEU A 48 2.66 11.07 -10.68
C LEU A 48 1.44 10.17 -10.91
N ILE A 49 0.69 10.43 -11.98
CA ILE A 49 -0.47 9.66 -12.43
C ILE A 49 -0.47 9.70 -13.96
N THR A 50 -0.60 8.55 -14.63
CA THR A 50 -0.74 8.45 -16.09
C THR A 50 -2.14 7.99 -16.50
N PRO A 51 -2.60 8.26 -17.74
CA PRO A 51 -3.90 7.76 -18.22
C PRO A 51 -4.02 6.24 -18.12
N ASP A 52 -2.94 5.52 -18.41
CA ASP A 52 -2.89 4.05 -18.32
C ASP A 52 -3.07 3.55 -16.89
N GLN A 53 -2.47 4.21 -15.90
CA GLN A 53 -2.68 3.89 -14.50
C GLN A 53 -4.14 4.06 -14.09
N VAL A 54 -4.81 5.10 -14.59
CA VAL A 54 -6.25 5.30 -14.36
C VAL A 54 -7.06 4.19 -15.01
N THR A 55 -6.67 3.72 -16.20
CA THR A 55 -7.33 2.59 -16.86
C THR A 55 -7.17 1.30 -16.06
N LEU A 56 -5.99 1.01 -15.51
CA LEU A 56 -5.76 -0.18 -14.67
C LEU A 56 -6.60 -0.15 -13.38
N LEU A 57 -6.84 1.03 -12.80
CA LEU A 57 -7.65 1.17 -11.59
C LEU A 57 -9.16 1.00 -11.82
N LYS A 58 -9.63 0.95 -13.07
CA LYS A 58 -11.05 0.76 -13.39
C LYS A 58 -11.50 -0.70 -13.30
N THR A 59 -10.56 -1.64 -13.29
CA THR A 59 -10.86 -3.06 -13.34
C THR A 59 -10.23 -3.77 -12.15
N ASP A 60 -10.98 -4.68 -11.53
CA ASP A 60 -10.50 -5.46 -10.40
C ASP A 60 -9.42 -6.47 -10.85
N ASN A 61 -8.29 -6.47 -10.16
CA ASN A 61 -7.21 -7.44 -10.36
C ASN A 61 -7.29 -8.55 -9.29
N VAL A 62 -8.30 -9.41 -9.44
CA VAL A 62 -8.56 -10.55 -8.54
C VAL A 62 -8.35 -11.85 -9.30
N VAL A 63 -7.80 -12.86 -8.63
CA VAL A 63 -7.58 -14.19 -9.22
C VAL A 63 -8.93 -14.83 -9.56
N SER A 64 -9.06 -15.35 -10.78
CA SER A 64 -10.25 -16.08 -11.21
C SER A 64 -10.49 -17.31 -10.32
N PRO A 65 -11.75 -17.68 -10.03
CA PRO A 65 -12.07 -18.90 -9.27
C PRO A 65 -11.46 -20.18 -9.85
N ASP A 66 -11.33 -20.26 -11.18
CA ASP A 66 -10.85 -21.44 -11.90
C ASP A 66 -9.32 -21.42 -12.16
N ALA A 67 -8.60 -20.42 -11.67
CA ALA A 67 -7.17 -20.27 -11.91
C ALA A 67 -6.33 -21.03 -10.87
N LEU A 68 -5.21 -21.60 -11.34
CA LEU A 68 -4.17 -22.13 -10.45
C LEU A 68 -3.56 -21.01 -9.59
N THR A 69 -3.28 -21.35 -8.34
CA THR A 69 -2.80 -20.48 -7.27
C THR A 69 -1.36 -20.82 -6.86
N LEU A 70 -0.80 -20.03 -5.94
CA LEU A 70 0.51 -20.36 -5.34
C LEU A 70 0.48 -21.69 -4.57
N LYS A 71 -0.67 -22.06 -4.00
CA LYS A 71 -0.83 -23.33 -3.26
C LYS A 71 -0.71 -24.54 -4.16
N ASP A 72 -1.15 -24.44 -5.41
CA ASP A 72 -1.00 -25.51 -6.42
C ASP A 72 0.47 -25.76 -6.80
N LEU A 73 1.34 -24.80 -6.51
CA LEU A 73 2.80 -24.92 -6.64
C LEU A 73 3.48 -25.36 -5.34
N GLY A 74 2.72 -25.67 -4.27
CA GLY A 74 3.25 -26.00 -2.95
C GLY A 74 3.81 -24.80 -2.18
N ILE A 75 3.39 -23.57 -2.53
CA ILE A 75 3.86 -22.33 -1.91
C ILE A 75 2.74 -21.72 -1.06
N ASP A 76 3.00 -21.53 0.23
CA ASP A 76 2.11 -20.79 1.12
C ASP A 76 2.31 -19.28 0.96
N PRO A 77 1.27 -18.52 0.57
CA PRO A 77 1.42 -17.09 0.35
C PRO A 77 1.38 -16.31 1.67
N ASP A 78 2.36 -15.43 1.88
CA ASP A 78 2.37 -14.51 3.02
C ASP A 78 1.25 -13.45 2.91
N SER A 79 0.71 -13.08 4.07
CA SER A 79 -0.26 -11.99 4.16
C SER A 79 0.40 -10.62 3.94
N LEU A 80 -0.37 -9.68 3.40
CA LEU A 80 0.06 -8.30 3.20
C LEU A 80 0.53 -7.69 4.53
N GLU A 81 -0.25 -7.87 5.58
CA GLU A 81 -0.03 -7.32 6.92
C GLU A 81 1.26 -7.82 7.56
N ALA A 82 1.65 -9.06 7.29
CA ALA A 82 2.91 -9.62 7.79
C ALA A 82 4.12 -8.97 7.10
N VAL A 83 4.03 -8.69 5.80
CA VAL A 83 5.17 -8.23 5.00
C VAL A 83 5.32 -6.71 5.02
N LEU A 84 4.23 -5.92 4.96
CA LEU A 84 4.29 -4.46 4.85
C LEU A 84 5.22 -3.78 5.88
N PRO A 85 5.19 -4.13 7.19
CA PRO A 85 6.03 -3.47 8.20
C PRO A 85 7.53 -3.64 7.96
N THR A 86 7.95 -4.72 7.30
CA THR A 86 9.37 -5.04 7.07
C THR A 86 10.08 -4.01 6.22
N TYR A 87 9.37 -3.30 5.34
CA TYR A 87 9.96 -2.32 4.44
C TYR A 87 9.30 -0.94 4.45
N LEU A 88 8.03 -0.80 4.85
CA LEU A 88 7.34 0.49 4.90
C LEU A 88 7.72 1.36 6.11
N TRP A 89 8.43 0.82 7.10
CA TRP A 89 8.91 1.59 8.24
C TRP A 89 9.71 2.83 7.82
N ARG A 90 10.42 2.78 6.68
CA ARG A 90 11.22 3.89 6.13
C ARG A 90 10.38 5.14 5.82
N PHE A 91 9.08 5.00 5.62
CA PHE A 91 8.15 6.10 5.29
C PHE A 91 7.44 6.68 6.53
N ARG A 92 7.66 6.10 7.72
CA ARG A 92 7.21 6.67 9.00
C ARG A 92 7.86 8.02 9.24
N LYS A 93 7.20 8.91 9.99
CA LYS A 93 7.69 10.28 10.24
C LYS A 93 9.09 10.32 10.87
N LYS A 94 9.44 9.33 11.70
CA LYS A 94 10.76 9.18 12.34
C LYS A 94 11.57 7.98 11.83
N GLY A 95 11.14 7.34 10.73
CA GLY A 95 11.78 6.15 10.17
C GLY A 95 12.01 5.06 11.23
N GLN A 96 13.23 4.50 11.25
CA GLN A 96 13.69 3.48 12.20
C GLN A 96 13.77 3.96 13.65
N PHE A 97 13.80 5.28 13.89
CA PHE A 97 14.03 5.86 15.22
C PHE A 97 12.73 6.12 16.00
N GLU A 98 11.57 5.73 15.47
CA GLU A 98 10.29 5.96 16.15
C GLU A 98 10.17 5.18 17.48
N ASN A 99 10.67 3.94 17.52
CA ASN A 99 10.62 3.09 18.72
C ASN A 99 11.66 3.51 19.79
N SER A 100 12.88 3.85 19.37
CA SER A 100 13.96 4.30 20.27
C SER A 100 13.75 5.71 20.84
N SER A 101 12.87 6.51 20.23
CA SER A 101 12.45 7.81 20.77
C SER A 101 11.47 7.68 21.93
N ARG A 102 10.60 6.65 21.92
CA ARG A 102 9.64 6.38 23.00
C ARG A 102 10.33 5.78 24.23
N GLU A 103 11.27 4.87 24.01
CA GLU A 103 12.09 4.25 25.08
C GLU A 103 13.01 5.23 25.81
N ARG A 104 13.41 6.35 25.17
CA ARG A 104 14.21 7.39 25.84
C ARG A 104 13.39 8.38 26.67
N VAL A 105 12.11 8.56 26.37
CA VAL A 105 11.22 9.48 27.10
C VAL A 105 10.60 8.79 28.32
N ILE A 106 10.35 7.48 28.20
CA ILE A 106 9.85 6.63 29.28
C ILE A 106 11.09 5.91 29.82
N GLY A 107 11.81 6.54 30.74
CA GLY A 107 13.08 6.03 31.25
C GLY A 107 13.05 4.52 31.51
N ARG A 108 14.02 3.79 30.95
CA ARG A 108 14.23 2.37 31.25
C ARG A 108 14.37 2.21 32.77
N PRO A 109 13.57 1.36 33.45
CA PRO A 109 14.05 0.79 34.69
C PRO A 109 15.30 -0.03 34.33
N ALA A 110 16.39 0.26 35.03
CA ALA A 110 17.63 -0.49 34.90
C ALA A 110 17.38 -1.93 35.36
N THR A 111 17.62 -2.87 34.45
CA THR A 111 18.02 -4.26 34.75
C THR A 111 19.10 -4.61 33.75
#